data_AF-A0A2T2NYR6-F1
#
_entry.id   AF-A0A2T2NYR6-F1
#
_cell.length_a   1.000
_cell.length_b   1.000
_cell.length_c   1.000
_cell.angle_alpha   90.00
_cell.angle_beta   90.00
_cell.angle_gamma   90.00
#
_symmetry.space_group_name_H-M   'P 1'
#
loop_
_entity.id
_entity.type
_entity.pdbx_description
1 polymer ?
#
loop_
_entity_poly.entity_id
_entity_poly.type
_entity_poly.pdbx_seq_one_letter_code
_entity_poly.pdbx_strand_id
1 'polypeptide(L)'
;MAVKTLIVRNMSGHDQRFQVHGWNKNQDIVVKAHQDHRIQAEDGSSGAIIAVHDGHIGEQAEITKHGYGGNDFIDLSNICGAGGNMIVQQVGDNKTRKGDPRFMQNLDAAWKKASQGTRDGLKNCVHVKDGKVVRIDAIKDFPKLEAFVRTFADGKTYIGVGSWKGSPGNKSDNEQSSAANGSKDILICYNDGDCTPNDHAHASAVTSRSTLSREAQNSEYSKNHDDYEVITNDAKTRTEIFPAEAGGDPSKVSLGASLLTQENGEAANDDTEEAESTQEIFHALAASAKDPGPGINLTNKSKKETEYFFYENYWNGNGTAGANFDKPLKSVKLKPNVSQFVPLKSNFKGRVQRGKELPCTWVEFQLEASDDHGAHGDISLQQGCDGAATIASTDGTNVSNGFIHDVVSGAPAAAIRKKPNGERAIDTTMGNWMGGANKAAIDYLNKVVGQKRAYIVGGTGTPDVASKNKRLAVVMY
;
A
#
# COMPACT_ATOMS: atom_id res chain seq x y z
N MET A 1 8.83 -11.95 15.65
CA MET A 1 8.32 -10.65 16.14
C MET A 1 7.17 -10.92 17.10
N ALA A 2 6.83 -10.01 18.01
CA ALA A 2 5.72 -10.24 18.94
C ALA A 2 4.39 -9.98 18.21
N VAL A 3 3.58 -11.04 18.02
CA VAL A 3 2.27 -10.92 17.38
C VAL A 3 1.40 -9.94 18.19
N LYS A 4 0.72 -9.03 17.49
CA LYS A 4 -0.16 -8.03 18.11
C LYS A 4 -1.61 -8.48 18.02
N THR A 5 -2.41 -8.01 18.96
CA THR A 5 -3.81 -8.39 19.07
C THR A 5 -4.72 -7.23 18.68
N LEU A 6 -5.73 -7.51 17.86
CA LEU A 6 -6.92 -6.67 17.73
C LEU A 6 -7.92 -7.13 18.80
N ILE A 7 -8.37 -6.21 19.64
CA ILE A 7 -9.33 -6.44 20.71
C ILE A 7 -10.65 -5.80 20.27
N VAL A 8 -11.61 -6.62 19.84
CA VAL A 8 -12.96 -6.18 19.49
C VAL A 8 -13.83 -6.29 20.73
N ARG A 9 -14.12 -5.15 21.36
CA ARG A 9 -14.90 -5.02 22.59
C ARG A 9 -16.34 -4.62 22.26
N ASN A 10 -17.27 -5.50 22.57
CA ASN A 10 -18.69 -5.17 22.55
C ASN A 10 -19.11 -4.68 23.94
N MET A 11 -19.50 -3.41 24.04
CA MET A 11 -19.98 -2.77 25.27
C MET A 11 -21.51 -2.71 25.35
N SER A 12 -22.22 -3.13 24.31
CA SER A 12 -23.69 -3.20 24.27
C SER A 12 -24.23 -4.32 25.17
N GLY A 13 -25.50 -4.18 25.55
CA GLY A 13 -26.26 -5.19 26.30
C GLY A 13 -26.80 -6.36 25.47
N HIS A 14 -26.38 -6.48 24.20
CA HIS A 14 -26.71 -7.58 23.30
C HIS A 14 -25.48 -8.04 22.52
N ASP A 15 -25.57 -9.22 21.90
CA ASP A 15 -24.55 -9.73 21.00
C ASP A 15 -24.40 -8.85 19.76
N GLN A 16 -23.16 -8.62 19.31
CA GLN A 16 -22.86 -7.86 18.10
C GLN A 16 -22.07 -8.72 17.11
N ARG A 17 -22.54 -8.77 15.85
CA ARG A 17 -21.82 -9.39 14.74
C ARG A 17 -20.85 -8.39 14.11
N PHE A 18 -19.66 -8.88 13.78
CA PHE A 18 -18.69 -8.14 12.98
C PHE A 18 -18.20 -9.02 11.83
N GLN A 19 -18.07 -8.42 10.64
CA GLN A 19 -17.23 -8.99 9.59
C GLN A 19 -15.77 -8.75 9.93
N VAL A 20 -14.92 -9.73 9.61
CA VAL A 20 -13.47 -9.64 9.73
C VAL A 20 -12.87 -9.86 8.35
N HIS A 21 -12.12 -8.88 7.86
CA HIS A 21 -11.39 -8.95 6.60
C HIS A 21 -9.89 -8.84 6.87
N GLY A 22 -9.06 -9.61 6.17
CA GLY A 22 -7.59 -9.64 6.32
C GLY A 22 -7.09 -10.55 7.45
N TRP A 23 -7.89 -10.77 8.50
CA TRP A 23 -7.57 -11.66 9.63
C TRP A 23 -8.64 -12.72 9.87
N ASN A 24 -8.44 -13.57 10.87
CA ASN A 24 -9.39 -14.64 11.25
C ASN A 24 -9.86 -15.53 10.08
N LYS A 25 -9.01 -15.72 9.05
CA LYS A 25 -9.35 -16.43 7.80
C LYS A 25 -10.57 -15.83 7.07
N ASN A 26 -10.80 -14.53 7.21
CA ASN A 26 -12.00 -13.80 6.76
C ASN A 26 -13.32 -14.35 7.33
N GLN A 27 -13.29 -14.94 8.53
CA GLN A 27 -14.50 -15.42 9.20
C GLN A 27 -15.06 -14.33 10.13
N ASP A 28 -16.34 -14.02 9.93
CA ASP A 28 -17.14 -13.20 10.84
C ASP A 28 -17.08 -13.70 12.29
N ILE A 29 -17.23 -12.77 13.22
CA ILE A 29 -17.31 -13.05 14.65
C ILE A 29 -18.62 -12.53 15.22
N VAL A 30 -19.08 -13.16 16.30
CA VAL A 30 -20.13 -12.61 17.17
C VAL A 30 -19.50 -12.39 18.54
N VAL A 31 -19.42 -11.13 18.95
CA VAL A 31 -18.91 -10.75 20.28
C VAL A 31 -20.09 -10.59 21.20
N LYS A 32 -20.13 -11.39 22.27
CA LYS A 32 -21.23 -11.39 23.24
C LYS A 32 -21.35 -10.05 23.96
N ALA A 33 -22.54 -9.77 24.49
CA ALA A 33 -22.80 -8.59 25.31
C ALA A 33 -21.73 -8.42 26.40
N HIS A 34 -21.15 -7.22 26.51
CA HIS A 34 -20.10 -6.86 27.47
C HIS A 34 -18.84 -7.77 27.44
N GLN A 35 -18.44 -8.31 26.27
CA GLN A 35 -17.24 -9.14 26.12
C GLN A 35 -16.23 -8.57 25.10
N ASP A 36 -14.98 -9.05 25.24
CA ASP A 36 -13.88 -8.82 24.29
C ASP A 36 -13.65 -10.08 23.44
N HIS A 37 -13.44 -9.91 22.13
CA HIS A 37 -12.89 -10.94 21.24
C HIS A 37 -11.49 -10.53 20.78
N ARG A 38 -10.57 -11.50 20.65
CA ARG A 38 -9.15 -11.25 20.37
C ARG A 38 -8.70 -11.92 19.08
N ILE A 39 -8.31 -11.12 18.11
CA ILE A 39 -7.82 -11.56 16.79
C ILE A 39 -6.32 -11.32 16.73
N GLN A 40 -5.55 -12.32 16.30
CA GLN A 40 -4.13 -12.14 16.03
C GLN A 40 -3.93 -11.39 14.70
N ALA A 41 -3.15 -10.32 14.73
CA ALA A 41 -2.80 -9.53 13.55
C ALA A 41 -1.27 -9.33 13.50
N GLU A 42 -0.66 -9.84 12.44
CA GLU A 42 0.79 -9.80 12.25
C GLU A 42 1.24 -8.40 11.79
N ASP A 43 2.42 -7.97 12.21
CA ASP A 43 3.04 -6.74 11.69
C ASP A 43 3.24 -6.86 10.17
N GLY A 44 2.83 -5.84 9.41
CA GLY A 44 2.74 -5.83 7.95
C GLY A 44 1.36 -6.20 7.39
N SER A 45 0.44 -6.75 8.18
CA SER A 45 -0.90 -7.12 7.71
C SER A 45 -1.90 -5.96 7.70
N SER A 46 -2.85 -6.01 6.76
CA SER A 46 -3.93 -5.03 6.58
C SER A 46 -5.30 -5.72 6.50
N GLY A 47 -6.35 -5.02 6.89
CA GLY A 47 -7.70 -5.55 6.92
C GLY A 47 -8.72 -4.59 7.54
N ALA A 48 -9.93 -5.09 7.80
CA ALA A 48 -11.01 -4.30 8.37
C ALA A 48 -11.86 -5.11 9.36
N ILE A 49 -12.41 -4.42 10.36
CA ILE A 49 -13.45 -4.93 11.28
C ILE A 49 -14.69 -4.07 11.07
N ILE A 50 -15.81 -4.69 10.68
CA ILE A 50 -17.02 -3.98 10.23
C ILE A 50 -18.22 -4.45 11.05
N ALA A 51 -18.92 -3.54 11.72
CA ALA A 51 -20.15 -3.87 12.45
C ALA A 51 -21.31 -4.18 11.47
N VAL A 52 -22.21 -5.10 11.85
CA VAL A 52 -23.36 -5.52 11.04
C VAL A 52 -24.67 -5.30 11.81
N HIS A 53 -25.59 -4.57 11.20
CA HIS A 53 -26.86 -4.10 11.76
C HIS A 53 -28.03 -4.61 10.92
N ASP A 54 -28.84 -5.52 11.46
CA ASP A 54 -29.97 -6.13 10.74
C ASP A 54 -29.63 -6.67 9.34
N GLY A 55 -28.41 -7.22 9.18
CA GLY A 55 -27.89 -7.75 7.91
C GLY A 55 -27.19 -6.72 7.01
N HIS A 56 -27.22 -5.43 7.36
CA HIS A 56 -26.51 -4.36 6.65
C HIS A 56 -25.16 -4.08 7.30
N ILE A 57 -24.12 -3.80 6.51
CA ILE A 57 -22.84 -3.30 7.03
C ILE A 57 -22.99 -1.86 7.56
N GLY A 58 -22.23 -1.53 8.61
CA GLY A 58 -22.25 -0.23 9.27
C GLY A 58 -20.85 0.38 9.38
N GLU A 59 -20.46 0.68 10.61
CA GLU A 59 -19.17 1.29 10.94
C GLU A 59 -18.01 0.35 10.60
N GLN A 60 -16.92 0.89 10.07
CA GLN A 60 -15.76 0.14 9.61
C GLN A 60 -14.48 0.71 10.21
N ALA A 61 -13.74 -0.12 10.97
CA ALA A 61 -12.39 0.15 11.41
C ALA A 61 -11.40 -0.44 10.40
N GLU A 62 -10.67 0.41 9.71
CA GLU A 62 -9.61 0.01 8.77
C GLU A 62 -8.27 0.04 9.49
N ILE A 63 -7.50 -1.05 9.40
CA ILE A 63 -6.26 -1.21 10.17
C ILE A 63 -5.16 -1.76 9.26
N THR A 64 -3.99 -1.15 9.32
CA THR A 64 -2.72 -1.74 8.85
C THR A 64 -1.74 -1.76 10.01
N LYS A 65 -1.30 -2.95 10.40
CA LYS A 65 -0.35 -3.16 11.48
C LYS A 65 1.07 -2.90 10.98
N HIS A 66 1.85 -2.08 11.69
CA HIS A 66 3.26 -1.83 11.35
C HIS A 66 3.49 -1.47 9.86
N GLY A 67 2.61 -0.65 9.31
CA GLY A 67 2.65 -0.25 7.90
C GLY A 67 3.66 0.87 7.66
N TYR A 68 3.15 2.06 7.29
CA TYR A 68 3.97 3.19 6.89
C TYR A 68 4.97 3.60 8.00
N GLY A 69 6.27 3.46 7.73
CA GLY A 69 7.33 3.77 8.70
C GLY A 69 7.38 2.85 9.93
N GLY A 70 6.73 1.67 9.88
CA GLY A 70 6.61 0.76 11.04
C GLY A 70 5.54 1.16 12.06
N ASN A 71 4.69 2.13 11.70
CA ASN A 71 3.58 2.60 12.51
C ASN A 71 2.28 1.86 12.19
N ASP A 72 1.39 1.74 13.17
CA ASP A 72 0.01 1.36 12.87
C ASP A 72 -0.71 2.48 12.13
N PHE A 73 -1.39 2.14 11.04
CA PHE A 73 -2.41 2.97 10.43
C PHE A 73 -3.76 2.47 10.93
N ILE A 74 -4.55 3.34 11.53
CA ILE A 74 -5.92 3.05 11.95
C ILE A 74 -6.84 4.18 11.52
N ASP A 75 -7.98 3.83 10.94
CA ASP A 75 -9.04 4.75 10.56
C ASP A 75 -10.39 4.20 11.00
N LEU A 76 -11.38 5.08 11.19
CA LEU A 76 -12.77 4.69 11.41
C LEU A 76 -13.67 5.47 10.46
N SER A 77 -14.43 4.72 9.66
CA SER A 77 -15.37 5.27 8.70
C SER A 77 -16.82 4.84 8.95
N ASN A 78 -17.72 5.75 8.60
CA ASN A 78 -19.16 5.51 8.45
C ASN A 78 -19.56 5.40 6.97
N ILE A 79 -18.58 5.32 6.06
CA ILE A 79 -18.80 5.32 4.60
C ILE A 79 -19.71 4.16 4.14
N CYS A 80 -19.64 3.02 4.82
CA CYS A 80 -20.45 1.81 4.56
C CYS A 80 -21.83 1.84 5.21
N GLY A 81 -22.08 2.74 6.15
CA GLY A 81 -23.34 2.90 6.89
C GLY A 81 -23.09 3.19 8.37
N ALA A 82 -24.17 3.22 9.15
CA ALA A 82 -24.09 3.21 10.61
C ALA A 82 -25.37 2.65 11.23
N GLY A 83 -25.26 2.05 12.41
CA GLY A 83 -26.37 1.57 13.25
C GLY A 83 -26.05 1.62 14.76
N GLY A 84 -24.77 1.74 15.13
CA GLY A 84 -24.31 1.94 16.50
C GLY A 84 -23.17 2.94 16.57
N ASN A 85 -22.37 2.88 17.64
CA ASN A 85 -21.17 3.71 17.75
C ASN A 85 -19.95 2.81 17.82
N MET A 86 -18.95 3.10 17.00
CA MET A 86 -17.66 2.42 17.03
C MET A 86 -16.53 3.45 17.19
N ILE A 87 -15.44 3.06 17.85
CA ILE A 87 -14.17 3.78 17.84
C ILE A 87 -13.03 2.77 17.71
N VAL A 88 -11.88 3.24 17.20
CA VAL A 88 -10.63 2.46 17.18
C VAL A 88 -9.50 3.30 17.78
N GLN A 89 -8.62 2.68 18.57
CA GLN A 89 -7.43 3.31 19.16
C GLN A 89 -6.34 2.27 19.44
N GLN A 90 -5.08 2.68 19.56
CA GLN A 90 -4.07 1.84 20.20
C GLN A 90 -4.37 1.68 21.70
N VAL A 91 -4.17 0.48 22.24
CA VAL A 91 -4.39 0.18 23.67
C VAL A 91 -3.54 1.11 24.54
N GLY A 92 -4.19 1.78 25.50
CA GLY A 92 -3.55 2.72 26.42
C GLY A 92 -3.20 4.10 25.82
N ASP A 93 -3.53 4.38 24.56
CA ASP A 93 -3.17 5.63 23.89
C ASP A 93 -4.39 6.34 23.26
N ASN A 94 -5.19 6.99 24.12
CA ASN A 94 -6.39 7.73 23.71
C ASN A 94 -6.12 8.84 22.68
N LYS A 95 -4.87 9.28 22.47
CA LYS A 95 -4.53 10.28 21.44
C LYS A 95 -4.61 9.71 20.02
N THR A 96 -4.56 8.39 19.89
CA THR A 96 -4.69 7.69 18.60
C THR A 96 -6.14 7.39 18.23
N ARG A 97 -7.12 7.76 19.07
CA ARG A 97 -8.53 7.44 18.85
C ARG A 97 -9.09 8.07 17.58
N LYS A 98 -9.80 7.26 16.80
CA LYS A 98 -10.60 7.65 15.63
C LYS A 98 -12.07 7.27 15.85
N GLY A 99 -12.98 8.11 15.36
CA GLY A 99 -14.43 7.93 15.48
C GLY A 99 -15.13 8.83 16.50
N ASP A 100 -16.43 9.08 16.27
CA ASP A 100 -17.32 9.72 17.24
C ASP A 100 -17.95 8.64 18.14
N PRO A 101 -17.61 8.58 19.44
CA PRO A 101 -18.13 7.53 20.33
C PRO A 101 -19.63 7.64 20.62
N ARG A 102 -20.28 8.69 20.10
CA ARG A 102 -21.72 8.99 20.22
C ARG A 102 -22.33 9.39 18.87
N PHE A 103 -21.75 8.92 17.75
CA PHE A 103 -22.23 9.14 16.39
C PHE A 103 -23.75 9.04 16.24
N MET A 104 -24.37 7.94 16.66
CA MET A 104 -25.81 7.70 16.49
C MET A 104 -26.68 8.61 17.37
N GLN A 105 -26.20 9.00 18.55
CA GLN A 105 -26.86 10.00 19.41
C GLN A 105 -26.79 11.39 18.77
N ASN A 106 -25.64 11.74 18.19
CA ASN A 106 -25.44 13.01 17.50
C ASN A 106 -26.27 13.08 16.21
N LEU A 107 -26.36 11.96 15.47
CA LEU A 107 -27.23 11.78 14.31
C LEU A 107 -28.72 11.92 14.66
N ASP A 108 -29.20 11.23 15.69
CA ASP A 108 -30.59 11.32 16.14
C ASP A 108 -30.94 12.75 16.62
N ALA A 109 -30.02 13.41 17.31
CA ALA A 109 -30.17 14.81 17.72
C ALA A 109 -30.18 15.78 16.52
N ALA A 110 -29.35 15.53 15.49
CA ALA A 110 -29.37 16.30 14.24
C ALA A 110 -30.66 16.05 13.46
N TRP A 111 -31.12 14.80 13.37
CA TRP A 111 -32.36 14.40 12.69
C TRP A 111 -33.60 15.04 13.31
N LYS A 112 -33.66 15.09 14.65
CA LYS A 112 -34.74 15.76 15.40
C LYS A 112 -34.76 17.29 15.20
N LYS A 113 -33.63 17.90 14.82
CA LYS A 113 -33.52 19.32 14.45
C LYS A 113 -33.66 19.58 12.94
N ALA A 114 -33.52 18.55 12.10
CA ALA A 114 -33.56 18.67 10.65
C ALA A 114 -34.95 19.18 10.16
N SER A 115 -34.93 20.01 9.12
CA SER A 115 -36.15 20.50 8.48
C SER A 115 -36.95 19.36 7.85
N GLN A 116 -38.26 19.54 7.64
CA GLN A 116 -39.08 18.53 6.98
C GLN A 116 -38.53 18.18 5.58
N GLY A 117 -38.15 19.18 4.78
CA GLY A 117 -37.53 18.94 3.47
C GLY A 117 -36.18 18.21 3.52
N THR A 118 -35.40 18.38 4.60
CA THR A 118 -34.20 17.57 4.86
C THR A 118 -34.57 16.11 5.12
N ARG A 119 -35.58 15.86 5.97
CA ARG A 119 -36.04 14.50 6.28
C ARG A 119 -36.63 13.80 5.04
N ASP A 120 -37.49 14.49 4.31
CA ASP A 120 -38.11 13.98 3.08
C ASP A 120 -37.06 13.63 2.01
N GLY A 121 -35.98 14.42 1.94
CA GLY A 121 -34.84 14.20 1.04
C GLY A 121 -33.89 13.08 1.46
N LEU A 122 -34.06 12.52 2.67
CA LEU A 122 -33.19 11.48 3.27
C LEU A 122 -33.97 10.22 3.70
N LYS A 123 -35.30 10.20 3.60
CA LYS A 123 -36.18 9.10 4.06
C LYS A 123 -35.89 7.72 3.47
N ASN A 124 -35.14 7.65 2.37
CA ASN A 124 -34.75 6.41 1.71
C ASN A 124 -33.42 5.85 2.24
N CYS A 125 -32.65 6.63 3.01
CA CYS A 125 -31.32 6.24 3.52
C CYS A 125 -31.10 6.54 5.02
N VAL A 126 -32.09 7.14 5.70
CA VAL A 126 -32.16 7.29 7.16
C VAL A 126 -33.33 6.49 7.69
N HIS A 127 -33.03 5.43 8.43
CA HIS A 127 -34.00 4.45 8.92
C HIS A 127 -34.41 4.81 10.35
N VAL A 128 -35.71 5.06 10.53
CA VAL A 128 -36.29 5.56 11.79
C VAL A 128 -37.28 4.53 12.34
N LYS A 129 -37.14 4.21 13.63
CA LYS A 129 -38.06 3.36 14.38
C LYS A 129 -38.46 4.07 15.66
N ASP A 130 -39.76 4.11 15.96
CA ASP A 130 -40.31 4.75 17.16
C ASP A 130 -39.84 6.22 17.37
N GLY A 131 -39.63 6.95 16.27
CA GLY A 131 -39.14 8.34 16.26
C GLY A 131 -37.65 8.51 16.56
N LYS A 132 -36.88 7.43 16.66
CA LYS A 132 -35.42 7.42 16.81
C LYS A 132 -34.75 6.94 15.52
N VAL A 133 -33.63 7.55 15.13
CA VAL A 133 -32.78 6.97 14.07
C VAL A 133 -32.14 5.67 14.58
N VAL A 134 -32.32 4.58 13.84
CA VAL A 134 -31.74 3.25 14.16
C VAL A 134 -30.66 2.81 13.19
N ARG A 135 -30.68 3.30 11.94
CA ARG A 135 -29.67 2.96 10.93
C ARG A 135 -29.57 4.05 9.86
N ILE A 136 -28.43 4.14 9.20
CA ILE A 136 -28.27 4.81 7.90
C ILE A 136 -27.63 3.86 6.89
N ASP A 137 -27.95 4.04 5.62
CA ASP A 137 -27.26 3.35 4.53
C ASP A 137 -25.88 3.97 4.24
N ALA A 138 -25.12 3.33 3.35
CA ALA A 138 -23.77 3.73 2.97
C ALA A 138 -23.70 5.18 2.47
N ILE A 139 -22.99 6.03 3.22
CA ILE A 139 -22.94 7.48 2.99
C ILE A 139 -22.43 7.83 1.58
N LYS A 140 -21.46 7.07 1.06
CA LYS A 140 -20.91 7.19 -0.30
C LYS A 140 -21.96 7.14 -1.43
N ASP A 141 -23.07 6.45 -1.21
CA ASP A 141 -24.11 6.24 -2.23
C ASP A 141 -25.18 7.36 -2.19
N PHE A 142 -25.12 8.24 -1.18
CA PHE A 142 -26.12 9.29 -0.94
C PHE A 142 -25.45 10.65 -0.61
N PRO A 143 -25.10 11.48 -1.60
CA PRO A 143 -24.43 12.78 -1.37
C PRO A 143 -25.21 13.74 -0.43
N LYS A 144 -26.55 13.64 -0.38
CA LYS A 144 -27.37 14.40 0.59
C LYS A 144 -27.19 13.90 2.02
N LEU A 145 -27.00 12.60 2.22
CA LEU A 145 -26.71 12.01 3.52
C LEU A 145 -25.31 12.41 3.98
N GLU A 146 -24.32 12.41 3.08
CA GLU A 146 -22.97 12.91 3.38
C GLU A 146 -23.02 14.35 3.88
N ALA A 147 -23.66 15.25 3.11
CA ALA A 147 -23.82 16.66 3.48
C ALA A 147 -24.53 16.83 4.83
N PHE A 148 -25.51 15.97 5.15
CA PHE A 148 -26.21 15.99 6.43
C PHE A 148 -25.34 15.47 7.58
N VAL A 149 -24.61 14.36 7.41
CA VAL A 149 -23.74 13.79 8.45
C VAL A 149 -22.59 14.74 8.81
N ARG A 150 -22.03 15.44 7.82
CA ARG A 150 -21.03 16.50 8.06
C ARG A 150 -21.54 17.65 8.93
N THR A 151 -22.85 17.87 9.07
CA THR A 151 -23.37 18.91 9.98
C THR A 151 -23.12 18.63 11.47
N PHE A 152 -22.80 17.39 11.86
CA PHE A 152 -22.57 17.01 13.26
C PHE A 152 -21.32 16.15 13.51
N ALA A 153 -20.77 15.48 12.50
CA ALA A 153 -19.67 14.53 12.64
C ALA A 153 -18.36 14.92 11.91
N ASP A 154 -18.34 16.02 11.15
CA ASP A 154 -17.15 16.39 10.36
C ASP A 154 -15.92 16.55 11.25
N GLY A 155 -14.80 15.93 10.83
CA GLY A 155 -13.56 15.90 11.59
C GLY A 155 -13.56 15.01 12.84
N LYS A 156 -14.61 14.20 13.09
CA LYS A 156 -14.64 13.20 14.19
C LYS A 156 -14.53 11.76 13.71
N THR A 157 -15.03 11.48 12.52
CA THR A 157 -15.08 10.17 11.86
C THR A 157 -14.90 10.41 10.36
N TYR A 158 -14.49 9.39 9.61
CA TYR A 158 -14.41 9.47 8.16
C TYR A 158 -15.80 9.25 7.55
N ILE A 159 -16.31 10.27 6.83
CA ILE A 159 -17.74 10.32 6.43
C ILE A 159 -17.94 10.00 4.95
N GLY A 160 -17.17 10.63 4.08
CA GLY A 160 -17.42 10.62 2.64
C GLY A 160 -16.46 9.74 1.86
N VAL A 161 -16.23 10.09 0.60
CA VAL A 161 -15.11 9.55 -0.17
C VAL A 161 -13.90 10.45 0.10
N GLY A 162 -12.96 9.95 0.90
CA GLY A 162 -11.63 10.58 1.09
C GLY A 162 -10.83 10.61 -0.21
N SER A 163 -9.53 10.93 -0.15
CA SER A 163 -8.74 11.12 -1.37
C SER A 163 -8.62 9.83 -2.21
N TRP A 164 -9.46 9.72 -3.25
CA TRP A 164 -9.66 8.50 -4.05
C TRP A 164 -9.84 8.85 -5.53
N LYS A 165 -9.24 8.04 -6.43
CA LYS A 165 -9.28 8.23 -7.90
C LYS A 165 -8.94 9.67 -8.37
N GLY A 166 -8.00 10.34 -7.70
CA GLY A 166 -7.58 11.70 -8.03
C GLY A 166 -8.48 12.81 -7.46
N SER A 167 -9.57 12.48 -6.76
CA SER A 167 -10.22 13.44 -5.86
C SER A 167 -9.25 13.78 -4.72
N PRO A 168 -9.13 15.07 -4.32
CA PRO A 168 -8.40 15.42 -3.11
C PRO A 168 -9.10 14.92 -1.83
N GLY A 169 -10.35 14.43 -1.94
CA GLY A 169 -11.17 14.05 -0.80
C GLY A 169 -11.65 15.26 0.02
N ASN A 170 -12.30 14.99 1.14
CA ASN A 170 -12.56 16.02 2.14
C ASN A 170 -11.33 16.17 3.06
N LYS A 171 -10.94 17.43 3.38
CA LYS A 171 -9.80 17.72 4.26
C LYS A 171 -9.97 17.11 5.66
N SER A 172 -11.16 17.20 6.25
CA SER A 172 -11.48 16.67 7.56
C SER A 172 -11.44 15.14 7.61
N ASP A 173 -11.81 14.47 6.51
CA ASP A 173 -11.67 13.02 6.38
C ASP A 173 -10.17 12.64 6.32
N ASN A 174 -9.38 13.32 5.49
CA ASN A 174 -7.94 13.07 5.35
C ASN A 174 -7.14 13.35 6.65
N GLU A 175 -7.59 14.30 7.49
CA GLU A 175 -7.00 14.58 8.81
C GLU A 175 -7.24 13.45 9.82
N GLN A 176 -8.28 12.62 9.62
CA GLN A 176 -8.47 11.40 10.42
C GLN A 176 -7.50 10.29 10.02
N SER A 177 -7.10 10.19 8.76
CA SER A 177 -6.22 9.15 8.20
C SER A 177 -4.71 9.28 8.58
N SER A 178 -4.40 9.70 9.81
CA SER A 178 -3.02 9.84 10.32
C SER A 178 -2.50 8.54 10.96
N ALA A 179 -1.31 8.08 10.58
CA ALA A 179 -0.66 6.96 11.27
C ALA A 179 -0.38 7.26 12.76
N ALA A 180 -0.45 6.23 13.60
CA ALA A 180 -0.10 6.28 15.02
C ALA A 180 1.42 6.19 15.24
N ASN A 181 1.88 6.07 16.48
CA ASN A 181 3.31 5.89 16.81
C ASN A 181 3.62 4.43 17.17
N GLY A 182 4.38 3.76 16.31
CA GLY A 182 4.78 2.35 16.43
C GLY A 182 3.63 1.36 16.24
N SER A 183 3.92 0.07 16.48
CA SER A 183 2.94 -1.03 16.46
C SER A 183 2.56 -1.49 17.88
N LYS A 184 1.28 -1.36 18.24
CA LYS A 184 0.70 -1.77 19.54
C LYS A 184 -0.50 -2.70 19.34
N ASP A 185 -1.04 -3.25 20.42
CA ASP A 185 -2.39 -3.85 20.37
C ASP A 185 -3.42 -2.76 20.02
N ILE A 186 -4.42 -3.11 19.23
CA ILE A 186 -5.48 -2.19 18.80
C ILE A 186 -6.77 -2.54 19.55
N LEU A 187 -7.42 -1.54 20.13
CA LEU A 187 -8.73 -1.64 20.76
C LEU A 187 -9.78 -1.06 19.81
N ILE A 188 -10.80 -1.85 19.50
CA ILE A 188 -12.01 -1.44 18.79
C ILE A 188 -13.15 -1.57 19.78
N CYS A 189 -13.89 -0.50 20.05
CA CYS A 189 -15.03 -0.54 20.96
C CYS A 189 -16.32 -0.24 20.22
N TYR A 190 -17.34 -1.07 20.44
CA TYR A 190 -18.70 -0.91 19.92
C TYR A 190 -19.70 -0.70 21.06
N ASN A 191 -20.67 0.22 20.91
CA ASN A 191 -21.80 0.40 21.81
C ASN A 191 -22.96 1.13 21.11
N ASP A 192 -24.21 0.75 21.36
CA ASP A 192 -25.38 1.52 20.89
C ASP A 192 -25.58 2.81 21.72
N GLY A 193 -24.93 2.91 22.89
CA GLY A 193 -24.90 4.04 23.80
C GLY A 193 -23.70 4.97 23.58
N ASP A 194 -22.71 4.91 24.48
CA ASP A 194 -21.43 5.61 24.35
C ASP A 194 -20.33 4.54 24.32
N CYS A 195 -19.54 4.48 23.23
CA CYS A 195 -18.47 3.48 23.09
C CYS A 195 -17.09 3.98 23.57
N THR A 196 -17.04 5.07 24.34
CA THR A 196 -15.83 5.50 25.05
C THR A 196 -15.37 4.41 26.02
N PRO A 197 -14.17 3.82 25.85
CA PRO A 197 -13.69 2.78 26.76
C PRO A 197 -13.38 3.35 28.14
N ASN A 198 -13.96 2.75 29.19
CA ASN A 198 -13.76 3.16 30.58
C ASN A 198 -12.48 2.53 31.20
N ASP A 199 -11.38 2.54 30.45
CA ASP A 199 -10.15 1.83 30.82
C ASP A 199 -9.45 2.42 32.06
N HIS A 200 -9.84 3.64 32.48
CA HIS A 200 -9.40 4.25 33.74
C HIS A 200 -9.77 3.41 34.99
N ALA A 201 -10.78 2.53 34.92
CA ALA A 201 -11.19 1.67 36.03
C ALA A 201 -10.51 0.28 36.04
N HIS A 202 -9.97 -0.19 34.91
CA HIS A 202 -9.56 -1.59 34.75
C HIS A 202 -8.05 -1.85 34.88
N ALA A 203 -7.22 -0.81 34.97
CA ALA A 203 -5.78 -0.94 35.16
C ALA A 203 -5.35 -1.64 36.47
N SER A 204 -6.28 -1.84 37.42
CA SER A 204 -6.01 -2.43 38.74
C SER A 204 -6.58 -3.84 38.96
N ALA A 205 -7.27 -4.45 37.98
CA ALA A 205 -8.11 -5.64 38.21
C ALA A 205 -7.63 -6.94 37.53
N VAL A 206 -6.56 -6.92 36.73
CA VAL A 206 -6.07 -8.12 36.00
C VAL A 206 -4.97 -8.87 36.78
N THR A 207 -5.27 -9.23 38.03
CA THR A 207 -4.48 -10.21 38.83
C THR A 207 -5.34 -11.01 39.82
N SER A 208 -6.39 -11.69 39.33
CA SER A 208 -7.02 -12.78 40.09
C SER A 208 -7.70 -13.80 39.17
N ARG A 209 -7.45 -15.08 39.43
CA ARG A 209 -8.06 -16.23 38.72
C ARG A 209 -9.54 -16.33 39.06
N SER A 210 -10.36 -16.76 38.10
CA SER A 210 -11.43 -17.72 38.38
C SER A 210 -11.67 -18.67 37.21
N THR A 211 -11.24 -19.91 37.39
CA THR A 211 -11.87 -21.07 36.75
C THR A 211 -13.23 -21.28 37.42
N LEU A 212 -14.32 -21.31 36.66
CA LEU A 212 -15.54 -22.06 37.02
C LEU A 212 -16.33 -22.41 35.75
N SER A 213 -17.17 -23.43 35.87
CA SER A 213 -17.65 -24.26 34.75
C SER A 213 -19.02 -23.88 34.19
N ARG A 214 -19.20 -24.16 32.89
CA ARG A 214 -20.46 -24.56 32.20
C ARG A 214 -21.79 -24.25 32.90
N GLU A 215 -22.65 -23.54 32.17
CA GLU A 215 -23.98 -24.06 31.86
C GLU A 215 -24.31 -23.75 30.40
N ALA A 216 -25.13 -24.59 29.76
CA ALA A 216 -25.48 -24.46 28.35
C ALA A 216 -26.98 -24.25 28.22
N GLN A 217 -27.40 -23.20 27.52
CA GLN A 217 -28.76 -23.06 27.04
C GLN A 217 -28.75 -22.80 25.53
N ASN A 218 -29.52 -23.65 24.83
CA ASN A 218 -29.82 -23.46 23.43
C ASN A 218 -30.77 -22.28 23.26
N SER A 219 -30.59 -21.49 22.21
CA SER A 219 -31.72 -20.91 21.49
C SER A 219 -31.44 -21.02 19.99
N GLU A 220 -32.42 -21.57 19.27
CA GLU A 220 -32.32 -21.74 17.83
C GLU A 220 -32.40 -20.39 17.13
N TYR A 221 -31.47 -20.13 16.22
CA TYR A 221 -31.72 -19.22 15.09
C TYR A 221 -31.28 -19.93 13.81
N SER A 222 -32.27 -20.55 13.16
CA SER A 222 -32.08 -21.45 12.02
C SER A 222 -32.88 -20.94 10.83
N LYS A 223 -32.22 -20.87 9.68
CA LYS A 223 -32.80 -20.67 8.33
C LYS A 223 -33.56 -19.37 8.11
N ASN A 224 -32.90 -18.46 7.37
CA ASN A 224 -33.18 -18.29 5.94
C ASN A 224 -32.14 -17.34 5.34
N HIS A 225 -31.38 -17.83 4.35
CA HIS A 225 -30.90 -17.13 3.15
C HIS A 225 -29.82 -17.99 2.47
N ASP A 226 -30.29 -18.92 1.64
CA ASP A 226 -29.52 -19.39 0.50
C ASP A 226 -29.58 -18.33 -0.62
N ASP A 227 -28.88 -18.59 -1.73
CA ASP A 227 -28.77 -17.77 -2.96
C ASP A 227 -27.86 -16.53 -2.90
N TYR A 228 -26.55 -16.78 -2.85
CA TYR A 228 -25.61 -16.11 -3.76
C TYR A 228 -24.59 -17.12 -4.30
N GLU A 229 -24.56 -17.30 -5.63
CA GLU A 229 -23.70 -18.27 -6.30
C GLU A 229 -22.21 -17.94 -6.13
N VAL A 230 -21.44 -18.89 -5.59
CA VAL A 230 -19.98 -18.89 -5.69
C VAL A 230 -19.59 -19.83 -6.82
N ILE A 231 -19.18 -19.27 -7.97
CA ILE A 231 -18.63 -20.05 -9.07
C ILE A 231 -17.20 -20.48 -8.72
N THR A 232 -17.04 -21.67 -8.12
CA THR A 232 -15.75 -22.37 -8.04
C THR A 232 -15.60 -23.31 -9.23
N ASN A 233 -14.60 -23.07 -10.09
CA ASN A 233 -14.26 -24.01 -11.15
C ASN A 233 -13.52 -25.25 -10.60
N ASP A 234 -13.97 -26.42 -11.06
CA ASP A 234 -13.46 -27.74 -10.70
C ASP A 234 -11.95 -27.90 -10.96
N ALA A 235 -11.23 -28.48 -10.00
CA ALA A 235 -9.91 -29.08 -10.20
C ALA A 235 -10.00 -30.59 -9.98
N LYS A 236 -10.26 -31.35 -11.06
CA LYS A 236 -10.34 -32.81 -11.00
C LYS A 236 -8.96 -33.45 -10.91
N THR A 237 -8.76 -34.21 -9.85
CA THR A 237 -7.65 -35.13 -9.64
C THR A 237 -7.61 -36.23 -10.71
N ARG A 238 -6.40 -36.68 -11.07
CA ARG A 238 -6.16 -38.04 -11.56
C ARG A 238 -4.81 -38.54 -11.03
N THR A 239 -4.84 -39.69 -10.38
CA THR A 239 -3.68 -40.38 -9.80
C THR A 239 -3.59 -41.77 -10.42
N GLU A 240 -2.47 -42.10 -11.07
CA GLU A 240 -2.11 -43.47 -11.45
C GLU A 240 -0.61 -43.71 -11.17
N ILE A 241 -0.21 -44.97 -11.02
CA ILE A 241 0.95 -45.43 -10.23
C ILE A 241 1.90 -46.30 -11.08
N PHE A 242 3.18 -45.88 -11.21
CA PHE A 242 4.47 -46.63 -11.34
C PHE A 242 4.61 -47.86 -12.28
N PRO A 243 5.83 -48.41 -12.58
CA PRO A 243 7.22 -48.06 -12.20
C PRO A 243 8.06 -47.60 -13.46
N ALA A 244 9.40 -47.69 -13.63
CA ALA A 244 10.53 -48.32 -12.90
C ALA A 244 11.93 -47.69 -13.19
N GLU A 245 12.88 -48.03 -12.31
CA GLU A 245 14.35 -48.19 -12.41
C GLU A 245 15.23 -47.53 -13.50
N ALA A 246 16.19 -46.69 -13.03
CA ALA A 246 17.66 -46.68 -13.29
C ALA A 246 18.22 -45.31 -12.83
N GLY A 247 19.38 -45.12 -12.20
CA GLY A 247 20.49 -46.00 -11.85
C GLY A 247 21.84 -45.33 -12.19
N GLY A 248 22.56 -44.77 -11.21
CA GLY A 248 23.97 -44.34 -11.38
C GLY A 248 24.40 -42.98 -10.80
N ASP A 249 25.11 -43.02 -9.67
CA ASP A 249 26.16 -42.05 -9.25
C ASP A 249 27.42 -42.90 -9.01
N PRO A 250 28.62 -42.47 -9.48
CA PRO A 250 29.66 -42.13 -8.50
C PRO A 250 30.67 -41.04 -8.92
N SER A 251 30.58 -39.87 -8.27
CA SER A 251 31.64 -39.23 -7.44
C SER A 251 33.12 -39.03 -7.90
N LYS A 252 33.70 -37.88 -7.45
CA LYS A 252 35.15 -37.50 -7.28
C LYS A 252 35.85 -36.92 -8.54
N VAL A 253 36.89 -36.05 -8.48
CA VAL A 253 38.06 -35.93 -7.57
C VAL A 253 38.62 -34.49 -7.45
N SER A 254 39.15 -34.12 -6.26
CA SER A 254 40.13 -33.05 -5.89
C SER A 254 39.78 -31.56 -6.12
N LEU A 255 39.91 -30.60 -5.16
CA LEU A 255 40.99 -30.20 -4.23
C LEU A 255 42.23 -29.58 -4.88
N GLY A 256 42.57 -28.36 -4.44
CA GLY A 256 43.79 -27.63 -4.75
C GLY A 256 43.82 -26.29 -4.01
N ALA A 257 44.65 -26.17 -2.97
CA ALA A 257 44.82 -24.96 -2.17
C ALA A 257 46.32 -24.62 -2.04
N SER A 258 46.66 -23.34 -2.16
CA SER A 258 47.98 -22.77 -1.83
C SER A 258 47.78 -21.24 -1.70
N LEU A 259 47.82 -20.65 -0.49
CA LEU A 259 49.00 -20.14 0.24
C LEU A 259 49.58 -18.80 -0.28
N LEU A 260 49.14 -17.71 0.39
CA LEU A 260 49.90 -16.63 1.05
C LEU A 260 51.03 -15.82 0.34
N THR A 261 51.24 -14.62 0.90
CA THR A 261 52.28 -13.58 0.63
C THR A 261 52.03 -12.73 -0.64
N GLN A 262 52.32 -11.42 -0.68
CA GLN A 262 52.82 -10.51 0.38
C GLN A 262 52.37 -9.05 0.20
N GLU A 263 52.29 -8.36 1.34
CA GLU A 263 52.31 -6.94 1.70
C GLU A 263 52.75 -5.82 0.72
N ASN A 264 52.23 -4.63 1.06
CA ASN A 264 52.78 -3.27 0.94
C ASN A 264 52.79 -2.54 -0.42
N GLY A 265 52.21 -1.33 -0.38
CA GLY A 265 52.18 -0.35 -1.46
C GLY A 265 51.38 0.89 -1.03
N GLU A 266 52.00 1.78 -0.25
CA GLU A 266 51.45 3.12 -0.02
C GLU A 266 51.47 3.92 -1.32
N ALA A 267 50.35 4.55 -1.66
CA ALA A 267 50.33 5.79 -2.42
C ALA A 267 49.03 6.54 -2.10
N ALA A 268 49.15 7.71 -1.49
CA ALA A 268 48.09 8.70 -1.59
C ALA A 268 48.09 9.25 -3.01
N ASN A 269 46.91 9.45 -3.60
CA ASN A 269 46.72 10.49 -4.59
C ASN A 269 45.34 11.14 -4.40
N ASP A 270 45.39 12.46 -4.38
CA ASP A 270 44.28 13.37 -4.56
C ASP A 270 43.90 13.34 -6.04
N ASP A 271 42.66 12.96 -6.37
CA ASP A 271 42.14 13.02 -7.73
C ASP A 271 40.68 13.54 -7.68
N THR A 272 40.52 14.77 -8.15
CA THR A 272 39.24 15.41 -8.43
C THR A 272 38.42 14.59 -9.43
N GLU A 273 37.17 14.24 -9.09
CA GLU A 273 36.25 13.59 -10.02
C GLU A 273 35.98 14.45 -11.26
N GLU A 274 36.59 14.08 -12.40
CA GLU A 274 36.13 14.53 -13.70
C GLU A 274 34.75 13.92 -13.98
N ALA A 275 33.74 14.78 -14.09
CA ALA A 275 32.43 14.37 -14.59
C ALA A 275 32.53 14.07 -16.09
N GLU A 276 32.73 12.80 -16.46
CA GLU A 276 32.56 12.33 -17.84
C GLU A 276 31.21 12.82 -18.38
N SER A 277 31.24 13.70 -19.39
CA SER A 277 30.02 14.37 -19.83
C SER A 277 29.10 13.34 -20.51
N THR A 278 27.87 13.23 -20.00
CA THR A 278 26.80 12.40 -20.58
C THR A 278 26.30 12.91 -21.94
N GLN A 279 26.94 13.93 -22.52
CA GLN A 279 26.47 14.69 -23.69
C GLN A 279 26.66 13.96 -25.02
N GLU A 280 27.71 13.15 -25.20
CA GLU A 280 28.01 12.54 -26.51
C GLU A 280 27.02 11.44 -26.94
N ILE A 281 26.25 10.87 -26.01
CA ILE A 281 25.34 9.73 -26.30
C ILE A 281 24.07 10.18 -27.05
N PHE A 282 23.70 11.46 -26.99
CA PHE A 282 22.37 11.93 -27.44
C PHE A 282 22.29 12.50 -28.86
N HIS A 283 23.42 12.67 -29.57
CA HIS A 283 23.44 13.41 -30.84
C HIS A 283 23.03 12.65 -32.11
N ALA A 284 22.71 11.34 -32.03
CA ALA A 284 22.61 10.46 -33.20
C ALA A 284 21.17 10.10 -33.68
N LEU A 285 20.16 10.98 -33.51
CA LEU A 285 18.79 10.77 -34.03
C LEU A 285 18.13 12.06 -34.57
N ALA A 286 18.68 12.64 -35.64
CA ALA A 286 18.10 13.83 -36.30
C ALA A 286 18.09 13.72 -37.84
N ALA A 287 17.21 12.87 -38.39
CA ALA A 287 16.96 12.81 -39.83
C ALA A 287 15.47 12.52 -40.14
N SER A 288 14.71 13.56 -40.45
CA SER A 288 13.41 13.55 -41.17
C SER A 288 12.35 12.47 -40.81
N ALA A 289 12.32 11.97 -39.57
CA ALA A 289 11.22 11.17 -39.09
C ALA A 289 9.99 12.06 -38.81
N LYS A 290 8.78 11.59 -39.14
CA LYS A 290 7.55 12.17 -38.57
C LYS A 290 7.67 12.20 -37.05
N ASP A 291 7.15 13.24 -36.40
CA ASP A 291 7.09 13.29 -34.94
C ASP A 291 6.42 11.99 -34.44
N PRO A 292 7.15 11.13 -33.69
CA PRO A 292 6.63 9.83 -33.31
C PRO A 292 5.59 9.93 -32.18
N GLY A 293 5.32 11.15 -31.68
CA GLY A 293 4.35 11.42 -30.63
C GLY A 293 4.89 11.13 -29.24
N PRO A 294 4.01 11.10 -28.21
CA PRO A 294 4.41 10.82 -26.84
C PRO A 294 5.00 9.42 -26.66
N GLY A 295 6.05 9.32 -25.85
CA GLY A 295 6.67 8.02 -25.58
C GLY A 295 8.09 8.11 -25.03
N ILE A 296 8.77 6.98 -25.01
CA ILE A 296 10.11 6.83 -24.42
C ILE A 296 11.12 6.36 -25.47
N ASN A 297 12.25 7.06 -25.60
CA ASN A 297 13.44 6.55 -26.28
C ASN A 297 14.19 5.62 -25.31
N LEU A 298 13.84 4.33 -25.32
CA LEU A 298 14.40 3.34 -24.38
C LEU A 298 15.69 2.73 -24.95
N THR A 299 16.76 2.70 -24.16
CA THR A 299 18.05 2.10 -24.53
C THR A 299 18.49 1.06 -23.50
N ASN A 300 18.86 -0.13 -23.98
CA ASN A 300 19.54 -1.15 -23.19
C ASN A 300 21.07 -0.97 -23.33
N LYS A 301 21.74 -0.45 -22.29
CA LYS A 301 23.21 -0.41 -22.19
C LYS A 301 23.81 -1.62 -21.47
N SER A 302 22.98 -2.52 -20.94
CA SER A 302 23.46 -3.75 -20.29
C SER A 302 24.10 -4.70 -21.30
N LYS A 303 24.93 -5.61 -20.78
CA LYS A 303 25.62 -6.66 -21.57
C LYS A 303 24.71 -7.83 -21.97
N LYS A 304 23.42 -7.84 -21.58
CA LYS A 304 22.47 -8.94 -21.86
C LYS A 304 21.21 -8.44 -22.58
N GLU A 305 20.58 -9.31 -23.36
CA GLU A 305 19.24 -9.03 -23.87
C GLU A 305 18.27 -8.96 -22.68
N THR A 306 17.50 -7.87 -22.59
CA THR A 306 16.62 -7.58 -21.45
C THR A 306 15.23 -7.24 -21.96
N GLU A 307 14.20 -7.76 -21.29
CA GLU A 307 12.81 -7.35 -21.51
C GLU A 307 12.40 -6.33 -20.45
N TYR A 308 11.89 -5.20 -20.92
CA TYR A 308 11.45 -4.08 -20.11
C TYR A 308 9.93 -4.03 -20.11
N PHE A 309 9.35 -3.84 -18.92
CA PHE A 309 7.90 -3.83 -18.72
C PHE A 309 7.45 -2.43 -18.30
N PHE A 310 6.44 -1.93 -19.02
CA PHE A 310 5.78 -0.65 -18.77
C PHE A 310 4.53 -0.90 -17.93
N TYR A 311 4.41 -0.18 -16.82
CA TYR A 311 3.27 -0.27 -15.92
C TYR A 311 2.60 1.09 -15.83
N GLU A 312 1.30 1.16 -16.11
CA GLU A 312 0.47 2.33 -15.83
C GLU A 312 -0.04 2.24 -14.38
N ASN A 313 -0.01 3.36 -13.65
CA ASN A 313 -0.41 3.40 -12.25
C ASN A 313 -1.92 3.11 -12.06
N TYR A 314 -2.28 2.47 -10.95
CA TYR A 314 -3.66 2.21 -10.55
C TYR A 314 -4.45 3.49 -10.27
N TRP A 315 -3.80 4.54 -9.76
CA TRP A 315 -4.41 5.86 -9.57
C TRP A 315 -3.44 7.00 -9.88
N ASN A 316 -3.97 8.06 -10.49
CA ASN A 316 -3.25 9.16 -11.11
C ASN A 316 -3.85 10.52 -10.73
N GLY A 317 -3.50 11.03 -9.55
CA GLY A 317 -3.90 12.37 -9.09
C GLY A 317 -3.81 12.50 -7.56
N ASN A 318 -3.58 13.73 -7.08
CA ASN A 318 -3.29 14.16 -5.68
C ASN A 318 -1.81 14.20 -5.22
N GLY A 319 -0.85 13.83 -6.06
CA GLY A 319 0.58 13.83 -5.71
C GLY A 319 1.11 12.49 -5.17
N THR A 320 0.25 11.49 -4.97
CA THR A 320 0.67 10.11 -4.63
C THR A 320 0.29 9.15 -5.75
N ALA A 321 1.29 8.57 -6.43
CA ALA A 321 1.09 7.58 -7.49
C ALA A 321 0.85 6.17 -6.92
N GLY A 322 -0.24 5.52 -7.35
CA GLY A 322 -0.52 4.13 -6.99
C GLY A 322 0.16 3.16 -7.92
N ALA A 323 1.34 2.66 -7.58
CA ALA A 323 2.05 1.75 -8.47
C ALA A 323 1.29 0.43 -8.72
N ASN A 324 1.22 0.04 -9.98
CA ASN A 324 0.69 -1.25 -10.42
C ASN A 324 1.84 -2.24 -10.61
N PHE A 325 1.81 -3.42 -9.99
CA PHE A 325 2.92 -4.36 -9.95
C PHE A 325 2.69 -5.62 -10.80
N ASP A 326 1.43 -6.00 -10.99
CA ASP A 326 1.01 -7.29 -11.53
C ASP A 326 0.49 -7.22 -12.98
N LYS A 327 0.08 -6.03 -13.45
CA LYS A 327 -0.55 -5.83 -14.76
C LYS A 327 0.28 -4.87 -15.65
N PRO A 328 1.36 -5.36 -16.30
CA PRO A 328 2.11 -4.54 -17.25
C PRO A 328 1.23 -4.22 -18.48
N LEU A 329 1.28 -2.97 -18.93
CA LEU A 329 0.55 -2.47 -20.10
C LEU A 329 1.21 -2.92 -21.42
N LYS A 330 2.55 -2.96 -21.44
CA LYS A 330 3.38 -3.25 -22.62
C LYS A 330 4.73 -3.79 -22.18
N SER A 331 5.36 -4.62 -23.00
CA SER A 331 6.79 -4.94 -22.86
C SER A 331 7.56 -4.69 -24.15
N VAL A 332 8.87 -4.51 -24.02
CA VAL A 332 9.81 -4.35 -25.13
C VAL A 332 11.09 -5.11 -24.80
N LYS A 333 11.53 -5.99 -25.71
CA LYS A 333 12.77 -6.78 -25.55
C LYS A 333 13.88 -6.16 -26.39
N LEU A 334 14.98 -5.75 -25.76
CA LEU A 334 16.11 -5.08 -26.42
C LEU A 334 17.39 -5.88 -26.23
N LYS A 335 18.13 -6.07 -27.33
CA LYS A 335 19.50 -6.59 -27.32
C LYS A 335 20.46 -5.59 -26.67
N PRO A 336 21.66 -6.03 -26.25
CA PRO A 336 22.71 -5.14 -25.75
C PRO A 336 23.00 -3.98 -26.71
N ASN A 337 23.12 -2.77 -26.18
CA ASN A 337 23.39 -1.52 -26.91
C ASN A 337 22.33 -1.11 -27.96
N VAL A 338 21.12 -1.67 -27.91
CA VAL A 338 20.02 -1.27 -28.81
C VAL A 338 19.09 -0.25 -28.15
N SER A 339 18.69 0.74 -28.94
CA SER A 339 17.67 1.74 -28.61
C SER A 339 16.39 1.50 -29.43
N GLN A 340 15.23 1.77 -28.84
CA GLN A 340 13.93 1.74 -29.51
C GLN A 340 13.01 2.83 -28.96
N PHE A 341 12.30 3.53 -29.85
CA PHE A 341 11.19 4.38 -29.42
C PHE A 341 9.95 3.54 -29.07
N VAL A 342 9.39 3.78 -27.89
CA VAL A 342 8.21 3.11 -27.35
C VAL A 342 7.05 4.11 -27.32
N PRO A 343 6.11 4.06 -28.28
CA PRO A 343 4.94 4.94 -28.29
C PRO A 343 4.01 4.60 -27.13
N LEU A 344 3.54 5.63 -26.44
CA LEU A 344 2.60 5.57 -25.32
C LEU A 344 1.51 6.63 -25.49
N LYS A 345 0.43 6.55 -24.71
CA LYS A 345 -0.61 7.60 -24.72
C LYS A 345 -0.07 8.85 -24.02
N SER A 346 -0.49 10.05 -24.45
CA SER A 346 -0.04 11.29 -23.80
C SER A 346 -0.39 11.34 -22.31
N ASN A 347 -1.57 10.82 -21.95
CA ASN A 347 -2.02 10.73 -20.56
C ASN A 347 -1.40 9.57 -19.76
N PHE A 348 -0.43 8.83 -20.30
CA PHE A 348 0.25 7.76 -19.56
C PHE A 348 0.99 8.35 -18.35
N LYS A 349 0.77 7.74 -17.19
CA LYS A 349 1.53 7.98 -15.96
C LYS A 349 1.83 6.65 -15.30
N GLY A 350 3.10 6.42 -14.99
CA GLY A 350 3.57 5.10 -14.63
C GLY A 350 5.09 5.00 -14.67
N ARG A 351 5.60 3.85 -15.07
CA ARG A 351 7.03 3.56 -15.05
C ARG A 351 7.46 2.50 -16.07
N VAL A 352 8.78 2.37 -16.24
CA VAL A 352 9.42 1.21 -16.88
C VAL A 352 10.42 0.56 -15.92
N GLN A 353 10.50 -0.77 -15.94
CA GLN A 353 11.42 -1.59 -15.13
C GLN A 353 11.97 -2.80 -15.91
N ARG A 354 13.06 -3.41 -15.43
CA ARG A 354 13.62 -4.66 -15.97
C ARG A 354 12.82 -5.86 -15.46
N GLY A 355 12.30 -6.69 -16.37
CA GLY A 355 11.48 -7.84 -15.98
C GLY A 355 10.22 -7.46 -15.20
N LYS A 356 9.53 -8.48 -14.65
CA LYS A 356 8.31 -8.31 -13.83
C LYS A 356 8.57 -8.31 -12.33
N GLU A 357 9.73 -8.83 -11.92
CA GLU A 357 10.03 -9.17 -10.54
C GLU A 357 10.64 -8.02 -9.74
N LEU A 358 10.25 -7.91 -8.46
CA LEU A 358 10.87 -7.06 -7.45
C LEU A 358 11.94 -7.82 -6.65
N PRO A 359 12.91 -7.12 -6.01
CA PRO A 359 13.14 -5.67 -6.07
C PRO A 359 13.79 -5.25 -7.40
N CYS A 360 13.48 -4.06 -7.91
CA CYS A 360 14.05 -3.55 -9.16
C CYS A 360 14.08 -2.02 -9.24
N THR A 361 14.99 -1.48 -10.06
CA THR A 361 15.11 -0.04 -10.32
C THR A 361 13.92 0.44 -11.16
N TRP A 362 13.28 1.52 -10.73
CA TRP A 362 12.19 2.14 -11.46
C TRP A 362 12.63 3.42 -12.15
N VAL A 363 12.11 3.62 -13.35
CA VAL A 363 12.15 4.91 -14.05
C VAL A 363 10.71 5.38 -14.18
N GLU A 364 10.32 6.33 -13.34
CA GLU A 364 8.95 6.81 -13.19
C GLU A 364 8.72 8.03 -14.08
N PHE A 365 7.55 8.14 -14.71
CA PHE A 365 7.23 9.27 -15.57
C PHE A 365 5.72 9.44 -15.85
N GLN A 366 5.35 10.68 -16.15
CA GLN A 366 4.11 11.06 -16.81
C GLN A 366 4.44 11.74 -18.15
N LEU A 367 3.65 11.51 -19.21
CA LEU A 367 3.90 12.11 -20.53
C LEU A 367 3.10 13.39 -20.79
N GLU A 368 2.20 13.74 -19.89
CA GLU A 368 1.42 14.98 -19.90
C GLU A 368 1.08 15.37 -18.46
N ALA A 369 1.85 16.32 -17.93
CA ALA A 369 1.57 17.00 -16.66
C ALA A 369 0.34 17.91 -16.81
N SER A 370 -0.32 18.22 -15.69
CA SER A 370 -1.56 19.01 -15.69
C SER A 370 -1.33 20.53 -15.70
N ASP A 371 -0.11 20.95 -15.38
CA ASP A 371 0.31 22.32 -15.13
C ASP A 371 1.12 22.92 -16.30
N ASP A 372 2.10 22.20 -16.86
CA ASP A 372 2.90 22.67 -18.00
C ASP A 372 2.66 21.90 -19.32
N HIS A 373 1.88 20.81 -19.26
CA HIS A 373 1.60 19.87 -20.36
C HIS A 373 2.83 19.12 -20.95
N GLY A 374 3.98 19.18 -20.28
CA GLY A 374 5.19 18.44 -20.61
C GLY A 374 5.18 16.99 -20.10
N ALA A 375 6.20 16.22 -20.49
CA ALA A 375 6.55 14.98 -19.82
C ALA A 375 7.46 15.26 -18.63
N HIS A 376 7.26 14.58 -17.50
CA HIS A 376 8.10 14.65 -16.31
C HIS A 376 8.47 13.24 -15.88
N GLY A 377 9.67 13.04 -15.35
CA GLY A 377 10.05 11.77 -14.76
C GLY A 377 11.36 11.79 -14.00
N ASP A 378 11.64 10.69 -13.32
CA ASP A 378 12.73 10.53 -12.37
C ASP A 378 13.16 9.06 -12.25
N ILE A 379 14.15 8.82 -11.38
CA ILE A 379 14.63 7.48 -11.02
C ILE A 379 14.22 7.19 -9.58
N SER A 380 13.71 5.99 -9.33
CA SER A 380 13.20 5.59 -8.02
C SER A 380 13.74 4.22 -7.63
N LEU A 381 14.34 4.17 -6.44
CA LEU A 381 14.90 2.97 -5.82
C LEU A 381 14.05 2.51 -4.62
N GLN A 382 12.88 3.13 -4.41
CA GLN A 382 11.95 2.83 -3.32
C GLN A 382 11.55 1.35 -3.26
N GLN A 383 11.43 0.73 -4.44
CA GLN A 383 11.11 -0.69 -4.64
C GLN A 383 12.36 -1.54 -4.95
N GLY A 384 13.54 -1.05 -4.55
CA GLY A 384 14.84 -1.70 -4.67
C GLY A 384 15.67 -1.19 -5.85
N CYS A 385 16.81 -1.83 -6.09
CA CYS A 385 17.68 -1.50 -7.21
C CYS A 385 18.29 -2.77 -7.82
N ASP A 386 18.10 -2.95 -9.12
CA ASP A 386 18.62 -4.11 -9.88
C ASP A 386 19.58 -3.73 -11.02
N GLY A 387 19.95 -2.45 -11.10
CA GLY A 387 20.90 -1.91 -12.06
C GLY A 387 20.72 -0.41 -12.23
N ALA A 388 21.78 0.27 -12.67
CA ALA A 388 21.79 1.72 -12.86
C ALA A 388 20.80 2.18 -13.96
N ALA A 389 20.28 3.40 -13.83
CA ALA A 389 19.34 3.96 -14.79
C ALA A 389 19.47 5.50 -14.85
N THR A 390 19.26 6.05 -16.04
CA THR A 390 19.16 7.49 -16.28
C THR A 390 17.93 7.84 -17.10
N ILE A 391 17.44 9.06 -16.88
CA ILE A 391 16.34 9.67 -17.63
C ILE A 391 16.75 11.07 -18.09
N ALA A 392 16.40 11.43 -19.31
CA ALA A 392 16.78 12.70 -19.94
C ALA A 392 15.64 13.31 -20.76
N SER A 393 15.62 14.64 -20.84
CA SER A 393 14.72 15.38 -21.73
C SER A 393 15.12 15.18 -23.19
N THR A 394 14.17 15.39 -24.10
CA THR A 394 14.40 15.21 -25.56
C THR A 394 13.95 16.41 -26.39
N ASP A 395 13.58 17.51 -25.73
CA ASP A 395 13.14 18.77 -26.32
C ASP A 395 14.29 19.78 -26.55
N GLY A 396 15.54 19.35 -26.35
CA GLY A 396 16.74 20.17 -26.48
C GLY A 396 17.15 20.93 -25.22
N THR A 397 16.42 20.79 -24.11
CA THR A 397 16.82 21.38 -22.82
C THR A 397 18.02 20.67 -22.16
N ASN A 398 18.34 19.44 -22.58
CA ASN A 398 19.46 18.62 -22.10
C ASN A 398 19.47 18.37 -20.58
N VAL A 399 18.30 18.40 -19.95
CA VAL A 399 18.13 18.06 -18.53
C VAL A 399 18.20 16.53 -18.39
N SER A 400 18.95 16.03 -17.43
CA SER A 400 19.02 14.60 -17.13
C SER A 400 19.27 14.33 -15.65
N ASN A 401 18.81 13.17 -15.18
CA ASN A 401 19.07 12.69 -13.82
C ASN A 401 19.22 11.15 -13.78
N GLY A 402 19.62 10.62 -12.63
CA GLY A 402 19.94 9.22 -12.42
C GLY A 402 21.42 8.95 -12.17
N PHE A 403 21.84 7.71 -12.37
CA PHE A 403 23.19 7.23 -12.12
C PHE A 403 23.56 6.11 -13.11
N ILE A 404 24.86 5.90 -13.32
CA ILE A 404 25.39 4.97 -14.36
C ILE A 404 26.25 3.83 -13.80
N HIS A 405 26.72 3.93 -12.55
CA HIS A 405 27.67 2.99 -11.96
C HIS A 405 26.97 1.75 -11.38
N ASP A 406 27.63 0.59 -11.39
CA ASP A 406 27.12 -0.62 -10.75
C ASP A 406 27.18 -0.52 -9.22
N VAL A 407 26.00 -0.36 -8.61
CA VAL A 407 25.81 -0.35 -7.16
C VAL A 407 25.42 -1.72 -6.59
N VAL A 408 25.00 -2.68 -7.42
CA VAL A 408 24.45 -3.97 -6.94
C VAL A 408 25.55 -4.96 -6.58
N SER A 409 26.66 -4.95 -7.33
CA SER A 409 27.81 -5.81 -7.04
C SER A 409 28.49 -5.42 -5.71
N GLY A 410 28.67 -4.12 -5.45
CA GLY A 410 29.32 -3.61 -4.23
C GLY A 410 28.44 -3.56 -2.97
N ALA A 411 27.13 -3.81 -3.08
CA ALA A 411 26.21 -3.68 -1.96
C ALA A 411 26.47 -4.71 -0.83
N PRO A 412 26.40 -4.29 0.45
CA PRO A 412 26.62 -5.18 1.59
C PRO A 412 25.53 -6.25 1.67
N ALA A 413 25.85 -7.44 2.18
CA ALA A 413 24.94 -8.57 2.20
C ALA A 413 23.58 -8.28 2.89
N ALA A 414 23.56 -7.42 3.91
CA ALA A 414 22.34 -7.00 4.60
C ALA A 414 21.40 -6.11 3.76
N ALA A 415 21.93 -5.44 2.73
CA ALA A 415 21.17 -4.61 1.80
C ALA A 415 20.58 -5.41 0.62
N ILE A 416 20.85 -6.72 0.53
CA ILE A 416 20.58 -7.53 -0.65
C ILE A 416 19.39 -8.46 -0.43
N ARG A 417 18.53 -8.55 -1.46
CA ARG A 417 17.50 -9.59 -1.59
C ARG A 417 17.69 -10.32 -2.92
N LYS A 418 17.34 -11.60 -2.98
CA LYS A 418 17.14 -12.30 -4.25
C LYS A 418 15.72 -12.05 -4.75
N LYS A 419 15.58 -11.61 -5.99
CA LYS A 419 14.29 -11.63 -6.70
C LYS A 419 13.75 -13.08 -6.79
N PRO A 420 12.44 -13.29 -7.03
CA PRO A 420 11.87 -14.61 -7.29
C PRO A 420 12.56 -15.41 -8.41
N ASN A 421 13.11 -14.74 -9.44
CA ASN A 421 13.89 -15.38 -10.50
C ASN A 421 15.34 -15.76 -10.10
N GLY A 422 15.73 -15.54 -8.83
CA GLY A 422 17.07 -15.81 -8.29
C GLY A 422 18.11 -14.71 -8.50
N GLU A 423 17.82 -13.67 -9.29
CA GLU A 423 18.74 -12.54 -9.51
C GLU A 423 18.99 -11.76 -8.20
N ARG A 424 20.21 -11.25 -8.05
CA ARG A 424 20.61 -10.38 -6.95
C ARG A 424 20.11 -8.95 -7.21
N ALA A 425 19.46 -8.35 -6.22
CA ALA A 425 19.08 -6.94 -6.21
C ALA A 425 19.32 -6.33 -4.82
N ILE A 426 19.44 -5.01 -4.76
CA ILE A 426 19.35 -4.26 -3.50
C ILE A 426 17.87 -4.20 -3.09
N ASP A 427 17.63 -4.46 -1.82
CA ASP A 427 16.30 -4.58 -1.24
C ASP A 427 15.51 -3.25 -1.20
N THR A 428 14.20 -3.33 -1.00
CA THR A 428 13.29 -2.18 -0.98
C THR A 428 13.63 -1.20 0.16
N THR A 429 13.71 0.09 -0.15
CA THR A 429 14.03 1.14 0.82
C THR A 429 12.81 1.80 1.44
N MET A 430 11.64 1.76 0.79
CA MET A 430 10.36 2.18 1.38
C MET A 430 9.46 1.00 1.78
N GLY A 431 9.82 -0.22 1.35
CA GLY A 431 9.00 -1.41 1.50
C GLY A 431 7.96 -1.57 0.38
N ASN A 432 7.43 -2.79 0.29
CA ASN A 432 6.14 -3.09 -0.35
C ASN A 432 5.28 -3.76 0.73
N TRP A 433 3.97 -3.99 0.50
CA TRP A 433 3.06 -4.51 1.53
C TRP A 433 3.47 -5.87 2.14
N MET A 434 4.40 -6.60 1.50
CA MET A 434 4.98 -7.87 1.95
C MET A 434 6.30 -7.72 2.74
N GLY A 435 6.80 -6.50 3.00
CA GLY A 435 8.05 -6.30 3.75
C GLY A 435 8.44 -4.85 3.95
N GLY A 436 8.87 -4.52 5.16
CA GLY A 436 9.28 -3.16 5.55
C GLY A 436 10.59 -2.68 4.91
N ALA A 437 10.85 -1.38 5.09
CA ALA A 437 12.04 -0.69 4.63
C ALA A 437 13.35 -1.34 5.12
N ASN A 438 14.26 -1.68 4.19
CA ASN A 438 15.57 -2.23 4.53
C ASN A 438 16.57 -1.10 4.83
N LYS A 439 16.91 -0.91 6.12
CA LYS A 439 17.85 0.14 6.55
C LYS A 439 19.25 0.02 5.91
N ALA A 440 19.78 -1.18 5.71
CA ALA A 440 21.08 -1.35 5.08
C ALA A 440 21.05 -0.93 3.60
N ALA A 441 19.93 -1.16 2.90
CA ALA A 441 19.72 -0.66 1.54
C ALA A 441 19.61 0.88 1.51
N ILE A 442 18.86 1.50 2.44
CA ILE A 442 18.75 2.96 2.58
C ILE A 442 20.12 3.59 2.81
N ASP A 443 20.87 3.11 3.81
CA ASP A 443 22.15 3.67 4.20
C ASP A 443 23.19 3.53 3.08
N TYR A 444 23.20 2.37 2.39
CA TYR A 444 24.09 2.13 1.25
C TYR A 444 23.74 3.01 0.04
N LEU A 445 22.48 3.03 -0.40
CA LEU A 445 22.07 3.81 -1.57
C LEU A 445 22.21 5.32 -1.33
N ASN A 446 21.99 5.82 -0.11
CA ASN A 446 22.25 7.22 0.20
C ASN A 446 23.75 7.57 0.09
N LYS A 447 24.64 6.62 0.39
CA LYS A 447 26.08 6.80 0.23
C LYS A 447 26.54 6.76 -1.23
N VAL A 448 26.02 5.83 -2.05
CA VAL A 448 26.57 5.55 -3.40
C VAL A 448 25.75 6.09 -4.58
N VAL A 449 24.51 6.51 -4.35
CA VAL A 449 23.64 7.17 -5.36
C VAL A 449 23.24 8.56 -4.87
N GLY A 450 22.74 8.64 -3.63
CA GLY A 450 22.24 9.87 -3.01
C GLY A 450 20.87 10.32 -3.54
N GLN A 451 20.04 10.86 -2.64
CA GLN A 451 18.64 11.24 -2.91
C GLN A 451 18.49 12.22 -4.11
N LYS A 452 19.51 13.03 -4.39
CA LYS A 452 19.49 13.96 -5.55
C LYS A 452 19.48 13.25 -6.90
N ARG A 453 19.94 12.00 -6.97
CA ARG A 453 20.02 11.22 -8.22
C ARG A 453 18.86 10.25 -8.41
N ALA A 454 18.28 9.77 -7.32
CA ALA A 454 17.10 8.90 -7.34
C ALA A 454 16.34 8.97 -6.01
N TYR A 455 15.03 8.69 -6.01
CA TYR A 455 14.25 8.55 -4.79
C TYR A 455 14.70 7.29 -4.02
N ILE A 456 15.34 7.49 -2.87
CA ILE A 456 15.75 6.41 -1.96
C ILE A 456 14.73 6.29 -0.82
N VAL A 457 14.37 7.41 -0.18
CA VAL A 457 13.30 7.45 0.83
C VAL A 457 12.40 8.66 0.62
N GLY A 458 11.08 8.46 0.79
CA GLY A 458 10.08 9.53 0.60
C GLY A 458 9.97 10.05 -0.84
N GLY A 459 8.94 10.87 -1.08
CA GLY A 459 8.62 11.44 -2.40
C GLY A 459 9.14 12.87 -2.62
N THR A 460 10.28 13.25 -2.02
CA THR A 460 10.90 14.58 -2.22
C THR A 460 12.43 14.49 -2.28
N GLY A 461 13.08 15.53 -2.82
CA GLY A 461 14.55 15.66 -2.81
C GLY A 461 15.29 15.17 -4.06
N THR A 462 14.59 14.50 -5.00
CA THR A 462 15.09 14.18 -6.34
C THR A 462 14.54 15.21 -7.33
N PRO A 463 15.37 15.99 -8.04
CA PRO A 463 14.91 16.83 -9.13
C PRO A 463 14.37 15.97 -10.28
N ASP A 464 13.19 16.33 -10.77
CA ASP A 464 12.56 15.70 -11.92
C ASP A 464 13.16 16.20 -13.25
N VAL A 465 12.95 15.42 -14.30
CA VAL A 465 13.37 15.72 -15.67
C VAL A 465 12.15 16.03 -16.51
N ALA A 466 11.97 17.32 -16.82
CA ALA A 466 10.89 17.83 -17.66
C ALA A 466 11.27 17.85 -19.16
N SER A 467 10.31 17.59 -20.06
CA SER A 467 10.49 17.67 -21.52
C SER A 467 9.19 18.06 -22.23
N LYS A 468 9.18 19.24 -22.86
CA LYS A 468 7.99 19.87 -23.46
C LYS A 468 7.39 19.11 -24.63
N ASN A 469 8.18 18.26 -25.29
CA ASN A 469 7.78 17.48 -26.46
C ASN A 469 7.07 16.15 -26.12
N LYS A 470 6.66 15.97 -24.86
CA LYS A 470 5.99 14.77 -24.31
C LYS A 470 6.80 13.47 -24.49
N ARG A 471 8.13 13.58 -24.58
CA ARG A 471 9.06 12.47 -24.79
C ARG A 471 10.27 12.56 -23.87
N LEU A 472 10.65 11.42 -23.29
CA LEU A 472 11.85 11.27 -22.45
C LEU A 472 12.76 10.18 -23.05
N ALA A 473 14.06 10.30 -22.83
CA ALA A 473 15.02 9.23 -23.11
C ALA A 473 15.34 8.49 -21.82
N VAL A 474 15.37 7.16 -21.87
CA VAL A 474 15.64 6.30 -20.71
C VAL A 474 16.76 5.33 -21.08
N VAL A 475 17.80 5.27 -20.26
CA VAL A 475 18.91 4.34 -20.44
C VAL A 475 18.99 3.41 -19.24
N MET A 476 18.94 2.11 -19.51
CA MET A 476 19.02 1.04 -18.52
C MET A 476 20.33 0.28 -18.72
N TYR A 477 21.20 0.34 -17.71
CA TYR A 477 22.53 -0.28 -17.71
C TYR A 477 22.49 -1.74 -17.22
#